data_AF-A0ABD5BPQ5-F1
#
_entry.id   AF-A0ABD5BPQ5-F1
#
_cell.length_a   1.000
_cell.length_b   1.000
_cell.length_c   1.000
_cell.angle_alpha   90.00
_cell.angle_beta   90.00
_cell.angle_gamma   90.00
#
_symmetry.space_group_name_H-M   'P 1'
#
loop_
_entity.id
_entity.type
_entity.pdbx_description
1 polymer ?
#
loop_
_entity_poly.entity_id
_entity_poly.type
_entity_poly.pdbx_seq_one_letter_code
_entity_poly.pdbx_strand_id
1 'polypeptide(L)'
;MDTKQQVGVGISLALTTAVCWGALPIAMKEVLVVMEPFTVVWYRFTMAAIGLGAILAVRGKLPPLTMFRQPRWLLLLAIATAGLLGNFVFFSSSLQYLSPTASQVIGQLSPVGMMFASVLILKERMRITQVIGALMLICGLMLFFNVSLIEIFTRLTDYTLGVMLGVCAAMVWVSYGVAQKVLLRRLASPQILVMLYTLCAIALFPLAKPEVIFQLSGWQLACLLFCGANTLIGYGALAEAMARWQAAQVSALVTLTPLFTLLFSDLLALAWPQAFAAPTLNIVGYVGAFVVVAGAMFSAIGHRWWPRRAEPPLVAPLKQPGE
;
A
#
# COMPACT_ATOMS: atom_id res chain seq x y z
N MET A 1 24.69 8.68 -17.22
CA MET A 1 23.30 8.58 -17.71
C MET A 1 22.70 9.96 -17.67
N ASP A 2 22.08 10.39 -18.77
CA ASP A 2 21.53 11.73 -18.93
C ASP A 2 20.34 11.94 -17.96
N THR A 3 20.18 13.13 -17.38
CA THR A 3 19.17 13.41 -16.33
C THR A 3 17.75 13.10 -16.82
N LYS A 4 17.48 13.32 -18.12
CA LYS A 4 16.21 12.94 -18.77
C LYS A 4 15.98 11.42 -18.81
N GLN A 5 17.04 10.64 -19.02
CA GLN A 5 16.98 9.19 -19.07
C GLN A 5 16.68 8.59 -17.68
N GLN A 6 17.22 9.19 -16.61
CA GLN A 6 16.91 8.78 -15.24
C GLN A 6 15.43 9.02 -14.88
N VAL A 7 14.89 10.17 -15.28
CA VAL A 7 13.47 10.50 -15.07
C VAL A 7 12.56 9.54 -15.84
N GLY A 8 12.85 9.26 -17.12
CA GLY A 8 12.06 8.33 -17.93
C GLY A 8 11.97 6.94 -17.31
N VAL A 9 13.10 6.42 -16.80
CA VAL A 9 13.12 5.12 -16.10
C VAL A 9 12.38 5.18 -14.76
N GLY A 10 12.48 6.29 -14.02
CA GLY A 10 11.70 6.47 -12.79
C GLY A 10 10.20 6.46 -13.02
N ILE A 11 9.72 7.10 -14.10
CA ILE A 11 8.31 7.09 -14.50
C ILE A 11 7.87 5.68 -14.87
N SER A 12 8.63 4.97 -15.70
CA SER A 12 8.26 3.61 -16.12
C SER A 12 8.17 2.67 -14.91
N LEU A 13 9.12 2.75 -13.97
CA LEU A 13 9.11 1.95 -12.76
C LEU A 13 7.92 2.27 -11.84
N ALA A 14 7.58 3.56 -11.68
CA ALA A 14 6.40 3.97 -10.91
C ALA A 14 5.08 3.47 -11.54
N LEU A 15 4.97 3.51 -12.87
CA LEU A 15 3.84 2.94 -13.60
C LEU A 15 3.78 1.43 -13.44
N THR A 16 4.92 0.73 -13.52
CA THR A 16 4.99 -0.71 -13.24
C THR A 16 4.48 -1.01 -11.84
N THR A 17 4.87 -0.24 -10.82
CA THR A 17 4.32 -0.41 -9.46
C THR A 17 2.81 -0.23 -9.44
N ALA A 18 2.27 0.84 -10.04
CA ALA A 18 0.83 1.12 -10.05
C ALA A 18 0.03 0.02 -10.78
N VAL A 19 0.54 -0.49 -11.90
CA VAL A 19 -0.06 -1.58 -12.66
C VAL A 19 0.00 -2.90 -11.88
N CYS A 20 1.17 -3.24 -11.33
CA CYS A 20 1.35 -4.44 -10.53
C CYS A 20 0.41 -4.43 -9.33
N TRP A 21 0.38 -3.36 -8.55
CA TRP A 21 -0.51 -3.24 -7.39
C TRP A 21 -1.98 -3.17 -7.81
N GLY A 22 -2.30 -2.59 -8.97
CA GLY A 22 -3.64 -2.54 -9.50
C GLY A 22 -4.19 -3.92 -9.85
N ALA A 23 -3.36 -4.79 -10.44
CA ALA A 23 -3.72 -6.16 -10.79
C ALA A 23 -3.70 -7.13 -9.60
N LEU A 24 -2.98 -6.80 -8.52
CA LEU A 24 -2.79 -7.67 -7.35
C LEU A 24 -4.12 -8.17 -6.75
N PRO A 25 -5.07 -7.32 -6.33
CA PRO A 25 -6.29 -7.81 -5.69
C PRO A 25 -7.19 -8.64 -6.61
N ILE A 26 -7.08 -8.48 -7.93
CA ILE A 26 -7.81 -9.32 -8.89
C ILE A 26 -7.25 -10.74 -8.86
N ALA A 27 -5.93 -10.87 -9.08
CA ALA A 27 -5.26 -12.18 -9.00
C ALA A 27 -5.41 -12.82 -7.61
N MET A 28 -5.35 -12.00 -6.56
CA MET A 28 -5.49 -12.47 -5.20
C MET A 28 -6.88 -13.03 -4.91
N LYS A 29 -7.94 -12.42 -5.48
CA LYS A 29 -9.31 -12.89 -5.30
C LYS A 29 -9.53 -14.29 -5.88
N GLU A 30 -8.90 -14.62 -7.01
CA GLU A 30 -8.91 -15.96 -7.60
C GLU A 30 -8.32 -17.03 -6.68
N VAL A 31 -7.23 -16.69 -5.97
CA VAL A 31 -6.56 -17.60 -5.03
C VAL A 31 -7.37 -17.75 -3.74
N LEU A 32 -8.01 -16.68 -3.29
CA LEU A 32 -8.80 -16.64 -2.06
C LEU A 32 -10.07 -17.51 -2.11
N VAL A 33 -10.46 -18.02 -3.29
CA VAL A 33 -11.55 -19.00 -3.45
C VAL A 33 -11.19 -20.35 -2.81
N VAL A 34 -9.91 -20.73 -2.85
CA VAL A 34 -9.44 -22.04 -2.38
C VAL A 34 -8.55 -21.92 -1.14
N MET A 35 -7.82 -20.81 -1.01
CA MET A 35 -6.82 -20.63 0.04
C MET A 35 -7.20 -19.49 0.98
N GLU A 36 -7.15 -19.74 2.29
CA GLU A 36 -7.44 -18.73 3.31
C GLU A 36 -6.44 -17.54 3.26
N PRO A 37 -6.88 -16.31 3.63
CA PRO A 37 -6.05 -15.11 3.61
C PRO A 37 -4.68 -15.26 4.28
N PHE A 38 -4.63 -15.90 5.45
CA PHE A 38 -3.40 -16.13 6.21
C PHE A 38 -2.37 -16.95 5.41
N THR A 39 -2.83 -18.00 4.74
CA THR A 39 -1.97 -18.89 3.95
C THR A 39 -1.48 -18.19 2.68
N VAL A 40 -2.33 -17.41 2.00
CA VAL A 40 -1.90 -16.61 0.83
C VAL A 40 -0.83 -15.60 1.23
N VAL A 41 -1.05 -14.86 2.33
CA VAL A 41 -0.09 -13.88 2.84
C VAL A 41 1.22 -14.55 3.28
N TRP A 42 1.15 -15.73 3.89
CA TRP A 42 2.33 -16.52 4.25
C TRP A 42 3.17 -16.89 3.01
N TYR A 43 2.55 -17.41 1.95
CA TYR A 43 3.26 -17.70 0.70
C TYR A 43 3.91 -16.45 0.11
N ARG A 44 3.19 -15.33 0.08
CA ARG A 44 3.70 -14.06 -0.44
C ARG A 44 4.93 -13.59 0.34
N PHE A 45 4.89 -13.63 1.66
CA PHE A 45 6.03 -13.23 2.50
C PHE A 45 7.18 -14.22 2.44
N THR A 46 6.92 -15.52 2.38
CA THR A 46 7.97 -16.53 2.21
C THR A 46 8.70 -16.36 0.88
N MET A 47 7.97 -16.18 -0.22
CA MET A 47 8.56 -15.91 -1.54
C MET A 47 9.36 -14.59 -1.53
N ALA A 48 8.83 -13.53 -0.93
CA ALA A 48 9.51 -12.24 -0.85
C ALA A 48 10.76 -12.30 0.05
N ALA A 49 10.71 -13.02 1.17
CA ALA A 49 11.84 -13.22 2.08
C ALA A 49 12.96 -14.00 1.40
N ILE A 50 12.63 -15.10 0.71
CA ILE A 50 13.61 -15.90 -0.05
C ILE A 50 14.19 -15.08 -1.20
N GLY A 51 13.35 -14.45 -2.03
CA GLY A 51 13.80 -13.70 -3.19
C GLY A 51 14.66 -12.49 -2.81
N LEU A 52 14.19 -11.65 -1.89
CA LEU A 52 14.94 -10.48 -1.43
C LEU A 52 16.18 -10.88 -0.62
N GLY A 53 16.06 -11.93 0.21
CA GLY A 53 17.16 -12.50 0.97
C GLY A 53 18.29 -13.00 0.08
N ALA A 54 17.98 -13.76 -0.96
CA ALA A 54 18.96 -14.23 -1.95
C ALA A 54 19.66 -13.05 -2.66
N ILE A 55 18.89 -12.05 -3.11
CA ILE A 55 19.45 -10.86 -3.76
C ILE A 55 20.42 -10.11 -2.83
N LEU A 56 20.06 -9.95 -1.55
CA LEU A 56 20.91 -9.26 -0.58
C LEU A 56 22.12 -10.07 -0.14
N ALA A 57 22.00 -11.40 -0.06
CA ALA A 57 23.10 -12.31 0.23
C ALA A 57 24.17 -12.25 -0.87
N VAL A 58 23.76 -12.36 -2.14
CA VAL A 58 24.66 -12.24 -3.30
C VAL A 58 25.34 -10.87 -3.36
N ARG A 59 24.64 -9.80 -2.96
CA ARG A 59 25.18 -8.43 -2.92
C ARG A 59 26.00 -8.11 -1.67
N GLY A 60 26.12 -9.03 -0.70
CA GLY A 60 26.79 -8.78 0.57
C GLY A 60 26.16 -7.66 1.42
N LYS A 61 24.86 -7.39 1.24
CA LYS A 61 24.13 -6.28 1.88
C LYS A 61 23.09 -6.74 2.90
N LEU A 62 23.31 -7.90 3.51
CA LEU A 62 22.43 -8.42 4.56
C LEU A 62 22.36 -7.46 5.76
N PRO A 63 21.22 -7.41 6.48
CA PRO A 63 21.05 -6.55 7.64
C PRO A 63 22.11 -6.87 8.72
N PRO A 64 22.75 -5.84 9.32
CA PRO A 64 23.77 -6.05 10.34
C PRO A 64 23.14 -6.61 11.63
N LEU A 65 23.68 -7.73 12.13
CA LEU A 65 23.20 -8.42 13.33
C LEU A 65 23.32 -7.57 14.62
N THR A 66 24.11 -6.49 14.60
CA THR A 66 24.29 -5.59 15.74
C THR A 66 23.02 -4.87 16.17
N MET A 67 22.01 -4.77 15.30
CA MET A 67 20.72 -4.13 15.63
C MET A 67 19.90 -4.91 16.66
N PHE A 68 20.06 -6.24 16.74
CA PHE A 68 19.33 -7.08 17.69
C PHE A 68 19.78 -6.87 19.14
N ARG A 69 20.89 -6.13 19.37
CA ARG A 69 21.43 -5.88 20.71
C ARG A 69 20.67 -4.78 21.47
N GLN A 70 19.86 -3.98 20.78
CA GLN A 70 19.19 -2.82 21.38
C GLN A 70 17.67 -3.04 21.43
N PRO A 71 17.06 -3.11 22.63
CA PRO A 71 15.65 -3.48 22.79
C PRO A 71 14.67 -2.50 22.13
N ARG A 72 15.05 -1.22 22.02
CA ARG A 72 14.25 -0.20 21.32
C ARG A 72 14.02 -0.54 19.84
N TRP A 73 15.03 -1.08 19.16
CA TRP A 73 14.91 -1.43 17.74
C TRP A 73 14.15 -2.74 17.54
N LEU A 74 14.28 -3.68 18.47
CA LEU A 74 13.44 -4.88 18.49
C LEU A 74 11.97 -4.52 18.65
N LEU A 75 11.64 -3.59 19.56
CA LEU A 75 10.27 -3.11 19.73
C LEU A 75 9.75 -2.43 18.45
N LEU A 76 10.54 -1.55 17.83
CA LEU A 76 10.16 -0.90 16.56
C LEU A 76 9.98 -1.92 15.43
N LEU A 77 10.83 -2.94 15.36
CA LEU A 77 10.74 -4.01 14.37
C LEU A 77 9.48 -4.86 14.62
N ALA A 78 9.14 -5.16 15.88
CA ALA A 78 7.91 -5.85 16.24
C ALA A 78 6.67 -5.03 15.85
N ILE A 79 6.66 -3.72 16.13
CA ILE A 79 5.57 -2.82 15.71
C ILE A 79 5.45 -2.78 14.18
N ALA A 80 6.57 -2.64 13.46
CA ALA A 80 6.57 -2.64 12.00
C ALA A 80 6.12 -3.99 11.43
N THR A 81 6.50 -5.10 12.06
CA THR A 81 6.08 -6.46 11.66
C THR A 81 4.58 -6.64 11.88
N ALA A 82 4.08 -6.32 13.07
CA ALA A 82 2.64 -6.38 13.38
C ALA A 82 1.83 -5.47 12.45
N GLY A 83 2.36 -4.28 12.14
CA GLY A 83 1.77 -3.35 11.19
C GLY A 83 1.69 -3.91 9.76
N LEU A 84 2.80 -4.43 9.25
CA LEU A 84 2.85 -4.97 7.89
C LEU A 84 2.00 -6.25 7.76
N LEU A 85 2.14 -7.16 8.73
CA LEU A 85 1.38 -8.40 8.82
C LEU A 85 -0.12 -8.13 8.91
N GLY A 86 -0.52 -7.26 9.85
CA GLY A 86 -1.92 -6.90 10.04
C GLY A 86 -2.53 -6.25 8.81
N ASN A 87 -1.80 -5.33 8.14
CA ASN A 87 -2.28 -4.75 6.88
C ASN A 87 -2.53 -5.83 5.82
N PHE A 88 -1.55 -6.70 5.57
CA PHE A 88 -1.69 -7.73 4.54
C PHE A 88 -2.83 -8.69 4.87
N VAL A 89 -2.93 -9.16 6.11
CA VAL A 89 -4.01 -10.06 6.54
C VAL A 89 -5.37 -9.37 6.41
N PHE A 90 -5.55 -8.17 6.98
CA PHE A 90 -6.83 -7.46 6.92
C PHE A 90 -7.25 -7.10 5.49
N PHE A 91 -6.31 -6.66 4.64
CA PHE A 91 -6.59 -6.38 3.24
C PHE A 91 -7.02 -7.66 2.49
N SER A 92 -6.29 -8.76 2.72
CA SER A 92 -6.60 -10.07 2.13
C SER A 92 -7.96 -10.60 2.58
N SER A 93 -8.28 -10.47 3.86
CA SER A 93 -9.60 -10.85 4.39
C SER A 93 -10.70 -9.93 3.84
N SER A 94 -10.44 -8.64 3.65
CA SER A 94 -11.42 -7.71 3.06
C SER A 94 -11.84 -8.14 1.64
N LEU A 95 -10.91 -8.70 0.86
CA LEU A 95 -11.16 -9.16 -0.52
C LEU A 95 -12.10 -10.36 -0.59
N GLN A 96 -12.27 -11.11 0.49
CA GLN A 96 -13.28 -12.18 0.53
C GLN A 96 -14.70 -11.60 0.45
N TYR A 97 -14.90 -10.40 0.99
CA TYR A 97 -16.22 -9.76 1.11
C TYR A 97 -16.44 -8.62 0.12
N LEU A 98 -15.37 -7.96 -0.31
CA LEU A 98 -15.43 -6.79 -1.20
C LEU A 98 -14.91 -7.10 -2.59
N SER A 99 -15.33 -6.30 -3.58
CA SER A 99 -14.72 -6.34 -4.91
C SER A 99 -13.26 -5.85 -4.85
N PRO A 100 -12.38 -6.30 -5.78
CA PRO A 100 -11.00 -5.82 -5.86
C PRO A 100 -10.91 -4.28 -5.89
N THR A 101 -11.78 -3.64 -6.66
CA THR A 101 -11.87 -2.19 -6.77
C THR A 101 -12.27 -1.54 -5.45
N ALA A 102 -13.28 -2.06 -4.75
CA ALA A 102 -13.73 -1.49 -3.48
C ALA A 102 -12.63 -1.55 -2.41
N SER A 103 -11.94 -2.70 -2.27
CA SER A 103 -10.81 -2.82 -1.35
C SER A 103 -9.68 -1.84 -1.67
N GLN A 104 -9.37 -1.61 -2.95
CA GLN A 104 -8.33 -0.66 -3.36
C GLN A 104 -8.71 0.79 -3.08
N VAL A 105 -9.97 1.17 -3.33
CA VAL A 105 -10.47 2.51 -3.04
C VAL A 105 -10.45 2.78 -1.52
N ILE A 106 -10.83 1.80 -0.69
CA ILE A 106 -10.69 1.91 0.78
C ILE A 106 -9.22 2.06 1.19
N GLY A 107 -8.32 1.34 0.52
CA GLY A 107 -6.87 1.44 0.75
C GLY A 107 -6.32 2.88 0.64
N GLN A 108 -6.98 3.76 -0.12
CA GLN A 108 -6.61 5.18 -0.25
C GLN A 108 -6.81 5.99 1.03
N LEU A 109 -7.51 5.45 2.04
CA LEU A 109 -7.51 6.02 3.39
C LEU A 109 -6.12 6.00 4.04
N SER A 110 -5.24 5.09 3.62
CA SER A 110 -3.90 4.93 4.22
C SER A 110 -3.04 6.19 4.07
N PRO A 111 -2.90 6.82 2.89
CA PRO A 111 -2.28 8.14 2.75
C PRO A 111 -2.84 9.21 3.70
N VAL A 112 -4.17 9.28 3.86
CA VAL A 112 -4.82 10.26 4.74
C VAL A 112 -4.45 10.00 6.20
N GLY A 113 -4.54 8.74 6.64
CA GLY A 113 -4.11 8.34 7.98
C GLY A 113 -2.63 8.64 8.24
N MET A 114 -1.75 8.40 7.24
CA MET A 114 -0.33 8.74 7.31
C MET A 114 -0.10 10.24 7.46
N MET A 115 -0.89 11.08 6.80
CA MET A 115 -0.83 12.53 6.97
C MET A 115 -1.20 12.95 8.39
N PHE A 116 -2.30 12.42 8.95
CA PHE A 116 -2.70 12.69 10.33
C PHE A 116 -1.65 12.23 11.34
N ALA A 117 -1.12 11.00 11.18
CA ALA A 117 -0.08 10.48 12.04
C ALA A 117 1.22 11.30 11.97
N SER A 118 1.58 11.81 10.78
CA SER A 118 2.74 12.69 10.63
C SER A 118 2.58 13.99 11.42
N VAL A 119 1.38 14.54 11.51
CA VAL A 119 1.13 15.76 12.29
C VAL A 119 1.13 15.48 13.80
N LEU A 120 0.51 14.38 14.23
CA LEU A 120 0.45 14.05 15.65
C LEU A 120 1.81 13.59 16.21
N ILE A 121 2.54 12.75 15.46
CA ILE A 121 3.77 12.10 15.93
C ILE A 121 5.01 12.92 15.54
N LEU A 122 5.08 13.40 14.29
CA LEU A 122 6.25 14.14 13.79
C LEU A 122 6.11 15.65 13.97
N LYS A 123 4.94 16.15 14.41
CA LYS A 123 4.64 17.59 14.57
C LYS A 123 4.89 18.40 13.29
N GLU A 124 4.76 17.75 12.13
CA GLU A 124 4.86 18.41 10.83
C GLU A 124 3.59 19.25 10.58
N ARG A 125 3.72 20.47 10.04
CA ARG A 125 2.55 21.30 9.69
C ARG A 125 1.93 20.82 8.38
N MET A 126 0.61 20.56 8.36
CA MET A 126 -0.09 20.21 7.13
C MET A 126 -0.13 21.38 6.16
N ARG A 127 0.06 21.09 4.88
CA ARG A 127 -0.15 22.08 3.81
C ARG A 127 -1.63 22.16 3.48
N ILE A 128 -2.10 23.32 3.02
CA ILE A 128 -3.50 23.51 2.59
C ILE A 128 -3.87 22.53 1.47
N THR A 129 -2.94 22.27 0.53
CA THR A 129 -3.15 21.33 -0.58
C THR A 129 -3.39 19.90 -0.11
N GLN A 130 -2.73 19.51 0.98
CA GLN A 130 -2.91 18.22 1.64
C GLN A 130 -4.31 18.09 2.24
N VAL A 131 -4.78 19.13 2.94
CA VAL A 131 -6.13 19.16 3.53
C VAL A 131 -7.21 19.09 2.46
N ILE A 132 -7.10 19.89 1.39
CA ILE A 132 -8.04 19.86 0.26
C ILE A 132 -8.04 18.47 -0.39
N GLY A 133 -6.86 17.89 -0.65
CA GLY A 133 -6.76 16.55 -1.22
C GLY A 133 -7.39 15.47 -0.34
N ALA A 134 -7.23 15.56 0.99
CA ALA A 134 -7.87 14.66 1.93
C ALA A 134 -9.41 14.81 1.94
N LEU A 135 -9.94 16.04 1.89
CA LEU A 135 -11.37 16.29 1.79
C LEU A 135 -11.94 15.74 0.48
N MET A 136 -11.28 15.99 -0.65
CA MET A 136 -11.65 15.41 -1.94
C MET A 136 -11.69 13.88 -1.89
N LEU A 137 -10.69 13.26 -1.26
CA LEU A 137 -10.61 11.81 -1.11
C LEU A 137 -11.79 11.26 -0.29
N ILE A 138 -12.15 11.90 0.83
CA ILE A 138 -13.29 11.51 1.65
C ILE A 138 -14.61 11.66 0.88
N CYS A 139 -14.80 12.78 0.17
CA CYS A 139 -15.97 12.98 -0.68
C CYS A 139 -16.04 11.93 -1.80
N GLY A 140 -14.90 11.63 -2.45
CA GLY A 140 -14.81 10.60 -3.47
C GLY A 140 -15.17 9.21 -2.95
N LEU A 141 -14.75 8.86 -1.72
CA LEU A 141 -15.14 7.62 -1.05
C LEU A 141 -16.66 7.55 -0.83
N MET A 142 -17.28 8.63 -0.35
CA MET A 142 -18.75 8.69 -0.19
C MET A 142 -19.48 8.51 -1.52
N LEU A 143 -18.98 9.12 -2.60
CA LEU A 143 -19.52 8.94 -3.95
C LEU A 143 -19.34 7.51 -4.46
N PHE A 144 -18.16 6.92 -4.25
CA PHE A 144 -17.84 5.57 -4.69
C PHE A 144 -18.77 4.53 -4.04
N PHE A 145 -18.99 4.66 -2.73
CA PHE A 145 -19.84 3.74 -1.99
C PHE A 145 -21.33 4.07 -2.11
N ASN A 146 -21.78 5.04 -2.93
CA ASN A 146 -23.14 5.60 -2.84
C ASN A 146 -24.28 4.55 -2.82
N VAL A 147 -24.18 3.50 -3.63
CA VAL A 147 -25.17 2.41 -3.68
C VAL A 147 -25.05 1.52 -2.44
N SER A 148 -23.83 1.20 -2.02
CA SER A 148 -23.53 0.34 -0.89
C SER A 148 -23.60 1.06 0.47
N LEU A 149 -23.70 2.39 0.52
CA LEU A 149 -23.77 3.17 1.76
C LEU A 149 -24.95 2.72 2.63
N ILE A 150 -26.11 2.50 2.02
CA ILE A 150 -27.29 2.04 2.74
C ILE A 150 -27.01 0.68 3.37
N GLU A 151 -26.40 -0.25 2.63
CA GLU A 151 -26.07 -1.58 3.15
C GLU A 151 -25.06 -1.50 4.30
N ILE A 152 -24.01 -0.67 4.17
CA ILE A 152 -22.99 -0.44 5.20
C ILE A 152 -23.61 0.08 6.51
N PHE A 153 -24.56 1.02 6.43
CA PHE A 153 -25.12 1.69 7.60
C PHE A 153 -26.37 1.02 8.19
N THR A 154 -27.10 0.23 7.41
CA THR A 154 -28.38 -0.35 7.84
C THR A 154 -28.32 -1.85 8.11
N ARG A 155 -27.31 -2.56 7.58
CA ARG A 155 -27.16 -4.00 7.78
C ARG A 155 -25.72 -4.33 8.21
N LEU A 156 -25.58 -5.07 9.32
CA LEU A 156 -24.33 -5.75 9.66
C LEU A 156 -24.18 -7.00 8.77
N THR A 157 -24.07 -6.80 7.46
CA THR A 157 -23.81 -7.87 6.48
C THR A 157 -22.32 -8.14 6.34
N ASP A 158 -22.00 -9.23 5.65
CA ASP A 158 -20.64 -9.60 5.22
C ASP A 158 -19.92 -8.44 4.52
N TYR A 159 -20.66 -7.61 3.77
CA TYR A 159 -20.11 -6.43 3.11
C TYR A 159 -19.56 -5.40 4.12
N THR A 160 -20.31 -5.10 5.18
CA THR A 160 -19.91 -4.18 6.25
C THR A 160 -18.66 -4.67 6.96
N LEU A 161 -18.57 -5.99 7.23
CA LEU A 161 -17.36 -6.61 7.76
C LEU A 161 -16.16 -6.41 6.82
N GLY A 162 -16.35 -6.61 5.52
CA GLY A 162 -15.36 -6.33 4.49
C GLY A 162 -14.82 -4.89 4.54
N VAL A 163 -15.72 -3.90 4.66
CA VAL A 163 -15.34 -2.48 4.79
C VAL A 163 -14.55 -2.24 6.07
N MET A 164 -15.01 -2.77 7.21
CA MET A 164 -14.30 -2.65 8.49
C MET A 164 -12.89 -3.24 8.42
N LEU A 165 -12.73 -4.41 7.81
CA LEU A 165 -11.42 -5.04 7.58
C LEU A 165 -10.53 -4.17 6.70
N GLY A 166 -11.06 -3.60 5.62
CA GLY A 166 -10.32 -2.69 4.74
C GLY A 166 -9.85 -1.42 5.47
N VAL A 167 -10.71 -0.82 6.30
CA VAL A 167 -10.36 0.36 7.13
C VAL A 167 -9.31 -0.01 8.18
N CYS A 168 -9.45 -1.16 8.86
CA CYS A 168 -8.43 -1.69 9.76
C CYS A 168 -7.09 -1.90 9.05
N ALA A 169 -7.10 -2.44 7.83
CA ALA A 169 -5.90 -2.59 7.03
C ALA A 169 -5.22 -1.23 6.79
N ALA A 170 -6.00 -0.20 6.43
CA ALA A 170 -5.50 1.15 6.22
C ALA A 170 -4.94 1.78 7.51
N MET A 171 -5.60 1.61 8.66
CA MET A 171 -5.13 2.14 9.95
C MET A 171 -3.82 1.47 10.39
N VAL A 172 -3.74 0.15 10.28
CA VAL A 172 -2.55 -0.62 10.70
C VAL A 172 -1.37 -0.34 9.76
N TRP A 173 -1.63 -0.04 8.48
CA TRP A 173 -0.62 0.45 7.55
C TRP A 173 0.05 1.74 8.01
N VAL A 174 -0.70 2.66 8.62
CA VAL A 174 -0.15 3.92 9.16
C VAL A 174 0.89 3.64 10.23
N SER A 175 0.59 2.73 11.16
CA SER A 175 1.52 2.31 12.21
C SER A 175 2.81 1.73 11.63
N TYR A 176 2.68 0.87 10.61
CA TYR A 176 3.83 0.36 9.84
C TYR A 176 4.63 1.48 9.19
N GLY A 177 3.99 2.38 8.45
CA GLY A 177 4.66 3.46 7.72
C GLY A 177 5.44 4.40 8.64
N VAL A 178 4.89 4.73 9.81
CA VAL A 178 5.59 5.52 10.83
C VAL A 178 6.80 4.77 11.37
N ALA A 179 6.65 3.51 11.78
CA ALA A 179 7.75 2.69 12.29
C ALA A 179 8.85 2.49 11.23
N GLN A 180 8.47 2.26 9.98
CA GLN A 180 9.38 2.14 8.85
C GLN A 180 10.17 3.43 8.60
N LYS A 181 9.51 4.62 8.64
CA LYS A 181 10.19 5.92 8.50
C LYS A 181 11.25 6.13 9.57
N VAL A 182 11.05 5.61 10.79
CA VAL A 182 12.05 5.66 11.86
C VAL A 182 13.19 4.66 11.63
N LEU A 183 12.89 3.44 11.18
CA LEU A 183 13.90 2.40 10.87
C LEU A 183 14.82 2.80 9.71
N LEU A 184 14.29 3.52 8.70
CA LEU A 184 15.03 4.02 7.55
C LEU A 184 16.16 5.00 7.91
N ARG A 185 16.20 5.54 9.14
CA ARG A 185 17.31 6.38 9.61
C ARG A 185 18.61 5.59 9.88
N ARG A 186 18.54 4.26 9.94
CA ARG A 186 19.66 3.37 10.28
C ARG A 186 19.92 2.28 9.24
N LEU A 187 18.86 1.78 8.60
CA LEU A 187 18.91 0.64 7.68
C LEU A 187 18.42 1.04 6.30
N ALA A 188 18.97 0.40 5.28
CA ALA A 188 18.45 0.56 3.93
C ALA A 188 17.07 -0.09 3.80
N SER A 189 16.19 0.47 2.96
CA SER A 189 14.83 -0.07 2.74
C SER A 189 14.79 -1.58 2.44
N PRO A 190 15.66 -2.14 1.57
CA PRO A 190 15.67 -3.58 1.31
C PRO A 190 16.01 -4.42 2.55
N GLN A 191 16.88 -3.94 3.43
CA GLN A 191 17.26 -4.63 4.67
C GLN A 191 16.09 -4.67 5.66
N ILE A 192 15.34 -3.57 5.78
CA ILE A 192 14.14 -3.53 6.61
C ILE A 192 13.11 -4.51 6.05
N LEU A 193 12.83 -4.45 4.75
CA LEU A 193 11.82 -5.29 4.12
C LEU A 193 12.13 -6.79 4.25
N VAL A 194 13.37 -7.22 4.02
CA VAL A 194 13.71 -8.65 4.17
C VAL A 194 13.49 -9.12 5.61
N MET A 195 13.83 -8.31 6.61
CA MET A 195 13.60 -8.64 8.01
C MET A 195 12.12 -8.75 8.33
N LEU A 196 11.32 -7.80 7.84
CA LEU A 196 9.88 -7.81 8.05
C LEU A 196 9.22 -9.00 7.37
N TYR A 197 9.58 -9.31 6.12
CA TYR A 197 9.05 -10.47 5.41
C TYR A 197 9.38 -11.78 6.11
N THR A 198 10.62 -11.94 6.56
CA THR A 198 11.03 -13.14 7.34
C THR A 198 10.25 -13.25 8.64
N LEU A 199 10.13 -12.16 9.41
CA LEU A 199 9.38 -12.17 10.67
C LEU A 199 7.88 -12.42 10.46
N CYS A 200 7.29 -11.84 9.40
CA CYS A 200 5.89 -12.10 9.05
C CYS A 200 5.67 -13.56 8.61
N ALA A 201 6.59 -14.13 7.83
CA ALA A 201 6.53 -15.52 7.41
C ALA A 201 6.62 -16.49 8.61
N ILE A 202 7.50 -16.21 9.57
CA ILE A 202 7.61 -16.97 10.82
C ILE A 202 6.33 -16.82 11.66
N ALA A 203 5.81 -15.61 11.81
CA ALA A 203 4.62 -15.33 12.61
C ALA A 203 3.34 -15.97 12.03
N LEU A 204 3.22 -16.05 10.70
CA LEU A 204 2.07 -16.68 10.04
C LEU A 204 2.19 -18.19 9.90
N PHE A 205 3.39 -18.77 10.01
CA PHE A 205 3.60 -20.21 9.87
C PHE A 205 2.61 -21.08 10.69
N PRO A 206 2.33 -20.82 11.98
CA PRO A 206 1.38 -21.65 12.74
C PRO A 206 -0.08 -21.52 12.28
N LEU A 207 -0.43 -20.45 11.55
CA LEU A 207 -1.78 -20.24 11.00
C LEU A 207 -1.88 -20.65 9.53
N ALA A 208 -0.76 -20.83 8.85
CA ALA A 208 -0.72 -21.19 7.44
C ALA A 208 -0.99 -22.69 7.25
N LYS A 209 -1.66 -23.04 6.16
CA LYS A 209 -1.89 -24.43 5.73
C LYS A 209 -1.17 -24.69 4.40
N PRO A 210 0.14 -24.99 4.40
CA PRO A 210 0.93 -25.10 3.16
C PRO A 210 0.42 -26.18 2.21
N GLU A 211 -0.20 -27.23 2.71
CA GLU A 211 -0.79 -28.32 1.90
C GLU A 211 -1.86 -27.86 0.90
N VAL A 212 -2.51 -26.71 1.13
CA VAL A 212 -3.56 -26.18 0.26
C VAL A 212 -3.01 -25.80 -1.13
N ILE A 213 -1.69 -25.59 -1.28
CA ILE A 213 -1.10 -25.30 -2.60
C ILE A 213 -1.34 -26.41 -3.62
N PHE A 214 -1.44 -27.67 -3.18
CA PHE A 214 -1.68 -28.82 -4.07
C PHE A 214 -3.13 -28.91 -4.56
N GLN A 215 -4.03 -28.12 -3.98
CA GLN A 215 -5.44 -28.05 -4.37
C GLN A 215 -5.69 -26.93 -5.40
N LEU A 216 -4.69 -26.08 -5.66
CA LEU A 216 -4.82 -24.99 -6.61
C LEU A 216 -4.80 -25.50 -8.05
N SER A 217 -5.71 -24.97 -8.87
CA SER A 217 -5.61 -25.11 -10.33
C SER A 217 -4.34 -24.43 -10.86
N GLY A 218 -3.89 -24.79 -12.06
CA GLY A 218 -2.73 -24.15 -12.68
C GLY A 218 -2.85 -22.63 -12.81
N TRP A 219 -4.07 -22.12 -13.05
CA TRP A 219 -4.36 -20.69 -13.09
C TRP A 219 -4.23 -20.03 -11.71
N GLN A 220 -4.79 -20.64 -10.67
CA GLN A 220 -4.69 -20.13 -9.31
C GLN A 220 -3.24 -20.17 -8.79
N LEU A 221 -2.47 -21.20 -9.16
CA LEU A 221 -1.05 -21.27 -8.84
C LEU A 221 -0.28 -20.13 -9.53
N ALA A 222 -0.57 -19.85 -10.81
CA ALA A 222 0.01 -18.70 -11.50
C ALA A 222 -0.37 -17.37 -10.82
N CYS A 223 -1.62 -17.23 -10.36
CA CYS A 223 -2.07 -16.06 -9.59
C CYS A 223 -1.35 -15.94 -8.23
N LEU A 224 -1.11 -17.05 -7.53
CA LEU A 224 -0.37 -17.07 -6.27
C LEU A 224 1.10 -16.67 -6.49
N LEU A 225 1.74 -17.23 -7.52
CA LEU A 225 3.11 -16.89 -7.90
C LEU A 225 3.22 -15.42 -8.30
N PHE A 226 2.24 -14.91 -9.05
CA PHE A 226 2.12 -13.50 -9.35
C PHE A 226 2.00 -12.67 -8.08
N CYS A 227 1.12 -13.02 -7.14
CA CYS A 227 0.96 -12.29 -5.87
C CYS A 227 2.27 -12.25 -5.04
N GLY A 228 3.03 -13.35 -5.02
CA GLY A 228 4.34 -13.42 -4.38
C GLY A 228 5.38 -12.55 -5.09
N ALA A 229 5.54 -12.73 -6.39
CA ALA A 229 6.45 -11.95 -7.23
C ALA A 229 6.13 -10.45 -7.19
N ASN A 230 4.84 -10.09 -7.20
CA ASN A 230 4.34 -8.72 -7.10
C ASN A 230 4.79 -8.03 -5.82
N THR A 231 4.88 -8.79 -4.72
CA THR A 231 5.42 -8.26 -3.46
C THR A 231 6.87 -7.85 -3.66
N LEU A 232 7.71 -8.66 -4.31
CA LEU A 232 9.10 -8.28 -4.56
C LEU A 232 9.25 -7.16 -5.61
N ILE A 233 8.59 -7.34 -6.77
CA ILE A 233 8.70 -6.46 -7.93
C ILE A 233 8.07 -5.09 -7.63
N GLY A 234 6.91 -5.06 -6.98
CA GLY A 234 6.19 -3.82 -6.66
C GLY A 234 6.99 -2.92 -5.71
N TYR A 235 7.45 -3.45 -4.57
CA TYR A 235 8.28 -2.69 -3.63
C TYR A 235 9.67 -2.38 -4.20
N GLY A 236 10.26 -3.29 -4.99
CA GLY A 236 11.54 -3.07 -5.65
C GLY A 236 11.48 -1.94 -6.70
N ALA A 237 10.50 -1.98 -7.59
CA ALA A 237 10.27 -0.95 -8.60
C ALA A 237 9.94 0.40 -7.95
N LEU A 238 9.16 0.42 -6.87
CA LEU A 238 8.86 1.63 -6.12
C LEU A 238 10.12 2.27 -5.53
N ALA A 239 10.96 1.47 -4.86
CA ALA A 239 12.19 1.94 -4.26
C ALA A 239 13.16 2.50 -5.32
N GLU A 240 13.28 1.80 -6.45
CA GLU A 240 14.14 2.22 -7.56
C GLU A 240 13.58 3.47 -8.28
N ALA A 241 12.25 3.60 -8.40
CA ALA A 241 11.60 4.80 -8.93
C ALA A 241 11.89 6.03 -8.04
N MET A 242 11.79 5.88 -6.72
CA MET A 242 12.10 6.96 -5.76
C MET A 242 13.58 7.34 -5.74
N ALA A 243 14.48 6.42 -6.12
CA ALA A 243 15.91 6.71 -6.25
C ALA A 243 16.24 7.52 -7.53
N ARG A 244 15.41 7.42 -8.56
CA ARG A 244 15.65 8.01 -9.90
C ARG A 244 14.76 9.22 -10.21
N TRP A 245 13.66 9.37 -9.49
CA TRP A 245 12.69 10.43 -9.69
C TRP A 245 12.14 10.96 -8.37
N GLN A 246 11.50 12.13 -8.40
CA GLN A 246 11.08 12.81 -7.18
C GLN A 246 9.97 12.02 -6.48
N ALA A 247 10.18 11.70 -5.20
CA ALA A 247 9.28 10.85 -4.41
C ALA A 247 7.81 11.29 -4.44
N ALA A 248 7.54 12.60 -4.46
CA ALA A 248 6.18 13.13 -4.56
C ALA A 248 5.49 12.76 -5.89
N GLN A 249 6.23 12.78 -7.00
CA GLN A 249 5.69 12.44 -8.32
C GLN A 249 5.52 10.93 -8.48
N VAL A 250 6.50 10.15 -8.01
CA VAL A 250 6.38 8.69 -7.92
C VAL A 250 5.14 8.30 -7.11
N SER A 251 4.94 8.92 -5.94
CA SER A 251 3.77 8.67 -5.10
C SER A 251 2.47 9.05 -5.80
N ALA A 252 2.44 10.16 -6.55
CA ALA A 252 1.25 10.55 -7.32
C ALA A 252 0.90 9.51 -8.39
N LEU A 253 1.87 8.95 -9.10
CA LEU A 253 1.60 7.87 -10.06
C LEU A 253 1.06 6.61 -9.38
N VAL A 254 1.59 6.26 -8.22
CA VAL A 254 1.13 5.09 -7.47
C VAL A 254 -0.32 5.25 -7.01
N THR A 255 -0.81 6.47 -6.78
CA THR A 255 -2.23 6.68 -6.45
C THR A 255 -3.20 6.33 -7.59
N LEU A 256 -2.72 6.10 -8.81
CA LEU A 256 -3.53 5.58 -9.92
C LEU A 256 -3.93 4.10 -9.75
N THR A 257 -3.37 3.41 -8.76
CA THR A 257 -3.62 1.98 -8.48
C THR A 257 -5.10 1.59 -8.52
N PRO A 258 -6.04 2.30 -7.86
CA PRO A 258 -7.46 1.94 -7.89
C PRO A 258 -8.09 2.05 -9.29
N LEU A 259 -7.63 3.01 -10.10
CA LEU A 259 -8.10 3.15 -11.50
C LEU A 259 -7.56 2.03 -12.39
N PHE A 260 -6.32 1.57 -12.16
CA PHE A 260 -5.82 0.38 -12.85
C PHE A 260 -6.59 -0.88 -12.44
N THR A 261 -6.92 -1.04 -11.16
CA THR A 261 -7.77 -2.15 -10.72
C THR A 261 -9.13 -2.11 -11.40
N LEU A 262 -9.79 -0.94 -11.43
CA LEU A 262 -11.05 -0.75 -12.12
C LEU A 262 -10.94 -1.11 -13.61
N LEU A 263 -9.94 -0.56 -14.31
CA LEU A 263 -9.69 -0.83 -15.72
C LEU A 263 -9.47 -2.33 -15.99
N PHE A 264 -8.64 -2.99 -15.18
CA PHE A 264 -8.38 -4.42 -15.36
C PHE A 264 -9.60 -5.27 -15.04
N SER A 265 -10.39 -4.92 -14.02
CA SER A 265 -11.66 -5.60 -13.73
C SER A 265 -12.65 -5.48 -14.88
N ASP A 266 -12.79 -4.30 -15.48
CA ASP A 266 -13.68 -4.08 -16.63
C ASP A 266 -13.20 -4.85 -17.87
N LEU A 267 -11.90 -4.77 -18.19
CA LEU A 267 -11.32 -5.48 -19.34
C LEU A 267 -11.41 -7.00 -19.19
N LEU A 268 -11.14 -7.54 -18.00
CA LEU A 268 -11.23 -8.98 -17.74
C LEU A 268 -12.68 -9.48 -17.75
N ALA A 269 -13.63 -8.70 -17.26
CA ALA A 269 -15.05 -9.03 -17.37
C ALA A 269 -15.55 -9.05 -18.82
N LEU A 270 -15.01 -8.17 -19.68
CA LEU A 270 -15.32 -8.17 -21.12
C LEU A 270 -14.65 -9.35 -21.86
N ALA A 271 -13.39 -9.66 -21.53
CA ALA A 271 -12.64 -10.71 -22.19
C ALA A 271 -13.04 -12.13 -21.72
N TRP A 272 -13.35 -12.30 -20.44
CA TRP A 272 -13.73 -13.57 -19.81
C TRP A 272 -14.94 -13.42 -18.88
N PRO A 273 -16.15 -13.19 -19.44
CA PRO A 273 -17.36 -12.96 -18.66
C PRO A 273 -17.78 -14.17 -17.79
N GLN A 274 -17.31 -15.38 -18.13
CA GLN A 274 -17.56 -16.59 -17.35
C GLN A 274 -16.67 -16.71 -16.10
N ALA A 275 -15.52 -16.02 -16.07
CA ALA A 275 -14.56 -16.08 -14.96
C ALA A 275 -14.58 -14.79 -14.11
N PHE A 276 -14.84 -13.63 -14.72
CA PHE A 276 -14.81 -12.34 -14.03
C PHE A 276 -16.16 -11.63 -14.10
N ALA A 277 -16.73 -11.35 -12.93
CA ALA A 277 -17.93 -10.54 -12.83
C ALA A 277 -17.62 -9.05 -13.06
N ALA A 278 -18.45 -8.39 -13.87
CA ALA A 278 -18.36 -6.95 -14.07
C ALA A 278 -18.57 -6.21 -12.73
N PRO A 279 -17.80 -5.15 -12.43
CA PRO A 279 -18.04 -4.33 -11.26
C PRO A 279 -19.46 -3.75 -11.25
N THR A 280 -20.19 -3.89 -10.15
CA THR A 280 -21.52 -3.30 -9.95
C THR A 280 -21.42 -1.80 -9.61
N LEU A 281 -20.77 -1.02 -10.48
CA LEU A 281 -20.58 0.42 -10.31
C LEU A 281 -21.51 1.21 -11.24
N ASN A 282 -22.24 2.17 -10.66
CA ASN A 282 -22.97 3.17 -11.44
C ASN A 282 -22.01 4.31 -11.85
N ILE A 283 -22.49 5.24 -12.69
CA ILE A 283 -21.70 6.40 -13.15
C ILE A 283 -21.16 7.22 -11.97
N VAL A 284 -21.93 7.36 -10.88
CA VAL A 284 -21.51 8.08 -9.67
C VAL A 284 -20.32 7.39 -9.00
N GLY A 285 -20.30 6.06 -8.99
CA GLY A 285 -19.21 5.25 -8.47
C GLY A 285 -17.92 5.42 -9.27
N TYR A 286 -18.02 5.44 -10.60
CA TYR A 286 -16.87 5.75 -11.49
C TYR A 286 -16.33 7.15 -11.23
N VAL A 287 -17.20 8.16 -11.10
CA VAL A 287 -16.81 9.52 -10.73
C VAL A 287 -16.16 9.55 -9.35
N GLY A 288 -16.71 8.82 -8.37
CA GLY A 288 -16.16 8.69 -7.04
C GLY A 288 -14.73 8.14 -7.04
N ALA A 289 -14.47 7.05 -7.77
CA ALA A 289 -13.13 6.49 -7.92
C ALA A 289 -12.13 7.51 -8.51
N PHE A 290 -12.56 8.26 -9.54
CA PHE A 290 -11.73 9.32 -10.11
C PHE A 290 -11.45 10.44 -9.12
N VAL A 291 -12.44 10.91 -8.36
CA VAL A 291 -12.28 11.95 -7.34
C VAL A 291 -11.35 11.48 -6.21
N VAL A 292 -11.44 10.22 -5.78
CA VAL A 292 -10.53 9.63 -4.77
C VAL A 292 -9.08 9.73 -5.25
N VAL A 293 -8.80 9.32 -6.48
CA VAL A 293 -7.45 9.34 -7.04
C VAL A 293 -6.98 10.77 -7.28
N ALA A 294 -7.82 11.64 -7.82
CA ALA A 294 -7.50 13.06 -8.01
C ALA A 294 -7.17 13.75 -6.67
N GLY A 295 -7.95 13.48 -5.61
CA GLY A 295 -7.70 13.99 -4.26
C GLY A 295 -6.37 13.49 -3.69
N ALA A 296 -6.07 12.20 -3.85
CA ALA A 296 -4.80 11.62 -3.43
C ALA A 296 -3.60 12.23 -4.18
N MET A 297 -3.69 12.38 -5.50
CA MET A 297 -2.68 13.04 -6.33
C MET A 297 -2.49 14.50 -5.92
N PHE A 298 -3.58 15.24 -5.73
CA PHE A 298 -3.54 16.64 -5.33
C PHE A 298 -2.87 16.82 -3.96
N SER A 299 -3.13 15.92 -3.02
CA SER A 299 -2.44 15.91 -1.73
C SER A 299 -0.92 15.70 -1.88
N ALA A 300 -0.50 14.79 -2.76
CA ALA A 300 0.91 14.47 -2.98
C ALA A 300 1.70 15.59 -3.68
N ILE A 301 1.15 16.19 -4.75
CA ILE A 301 1.88 17.12 -5.63
C ILE A 301 1.28 18.52 -5.76
N GLY A 302 0.10 18.81 -5.20
CA GLY A 302 -0.62 20.08 -5.39
C GLY A 302 0.15 21.32 -4.92
N HIS A 303 1.05 21.18 -3.95
CA HIS A 303 1.91 22.27 -3.47
C HIS A 303 2.86 22.84 -4.55
N ARG A 304 3.08 22.12 -5.65
CA ARG A 304 3.87 22.59 -6.79
C ARG A 304 3.11 23.52 -7.71
N TRP A 305 1.80 23.36 -7.77
CA TRP A 305 0.93 24.24 -8.54
C TRP A 305 0.68 25.55 -7.80
N TRP A 306 0.84 25.52 -6.47
CA TRP A 306 0.81 26.70 -5.62
C TRP A 306 2.10 26.82 -4.79
N PRO A 307 3.24 27.15 -5.40
CA PRO A 307 4.44 27.47 -4.65
C PRO A 307 4.10 28.68 -3.77
N ARG A 308 3.91 28.47 -2.47
CA ARG A 308 3.76 29.58 -1.53
C ARG A 308 4.95 30.51 -1.73
N ARG A 309 4.67 31.80 -1.96
CA ARG A 309 5.59 32.90 -1.65
C ARG A 309 6.20 32.57 -0.28
N ALA A 310 7.53 32.62 -0.20
CA ALA A 310 8.29 32.35 1.01
C ALA A 310 7.60 33.02 2.21
N GLU A 311 7.01 32.24 3.11
CA GLU A 311 6.67 32.75 4.43
C GLU A 311 8.01 33.09 5.10
N PRO A 312 8.18 34.32 5.64
CA PRO A 312 9.40 34.67 6.34
C PRO A 312 9.62 33.69 7.50
N PRO A 313 10.88 33.35 7.84
CA PRO A 313 11.16 32.43 8.93
C PRO A 313 10.63 33.01 10.24
N LEU A 314 9.46 32.53 10.68
CA LEU A 314 8.90 32.81 12.01
C LEU A 314 9.49 31.83 13.03
N VAL A 315 10.82 31.77 13.07
CA VAL A 315 11.53 31.38 14.27
C VAL A 315 11.89 32.71 14.91
N ALA A 316 11.20 33.06 16.00
CA ALA A 316 11.70 34.12 16.88
C ALA A 316 13.15 33.73 17.22
N PRO A 317 14.15 34.60 16.99
CA PRO A 317 15.50 34.30 17.42
C PRO A 317 15.44 33.98 18.90
N LEU A 318 15.91 32.78 19.27
CA LEU A 318 16.16 32.44 20.66
C LEU A 318 17.06 33.55 21.21
N LYS A 319 16.51 34.43 22.05
CA LYS A 319 17.32 35.35 22.85
C LYS A 319 18.34 34.49 23.57
N GLN A 320 19.61 34.68 23.23
CA GLN A 320 20.69 34.17 24.05
C GLN A 320 20.56 34.85 25.42
N PRO A 321 20.57 34.11 26.54
CA PRO A 321 20.62 34.74 27.84
C PRO A 321 22.01 35.36 28.01
N GLY A 322 22.14 36.66 27.76
CA GLY A 322 23.42 37.37 27.89
C GLY A 322 23.59 38.73 27.20
N GLU A 323 22.53 39.39 26.72
CA GLU A 323 22.55 40.81 26.30
C GLU A 323 21.32 41.57 26.82
#